data_AF-A0A2E6TVQ7-F1
#
_entry.id   AF-A0A2E6TVQ7-F1
#
_cell.length_a   1.000
_cell.length_b   1.000
_cell.length_c   1.000
_cell.angle_alpha   90.00
_cell.angle_beta   90.00
_cell.angle_gamma   90.00
#
_symmetry.space_group_name_H-M   'P 1'
#
loop_
_entity.id
_entity.type
_entity.pdbx_description
1 polymer ?
#
loop_
_entity_poly.entity_id
_entity_poly.type
_entity_poly.pdbx_seq_one_letter_code
_entity_poly.pdbx_strand_id
1 'polypeptide(L)'
;MRAVFFFLSCICPVSALAKVSPPPPKLVKAWKLDPFYTKHLSVNGFPIIASKNVSDHALREAAYLIRNMLGQRKDLLRALVKNKVRFSIIAHNEYTTDIPEHRRLQPRLFWNRRARGLGPSKDIPVVSCGEENLLNYPGDPYSTENILIHEFAHAIHSRALSETDPTFDDRLKATHETALKAGLWKGKYAGRNHHEYWAEGVQSWFGTNREDDHDHNHVNTRAELEKYDPALAKLVAEVFGKNDWQYQHPADRQPASAHLKGFEPKAVPTFAWSAKANAWYQRYRKGLETLAPDHAVELELLSPESENWRSPRTPHETEIFIANATGLTLHMEWIDFAGKAKVYGTLRPTGHFRQRTFAGHIWRISDAQTGQTLHYFITPKAPGQLVLKNLNKNAQDGKK
;
A
#
# COMPACT_ATOMS: atom_id res chain seq x y z
N MET A 1 41.51 40.79 -23.07
CA MET A 1 41.06 39.46 -23.54
C MET A 1 40.78 38.59 -22.32
N ARG A 2 39.52 38.33 -21.99
CA ARG A 2 39.13 37.44 -20.88
C ARG A 2 38.80 36.07 -21.48
N ALA A 3 39.56 35.05 -21.12
CA ALA A 3 39.29 33.67 -21.50
C ALA A 3 38.11 33.14 -20.68
N VAL A 4 37.03 32.76 -21.38
CA VAL A 4 35.89 32.06 -20.79
C VAL A 4 36.22 30.57 -20.80
N PHE A 5 36.43 29.99 -19.63
CA PHE A 5 36.54 28.53 -19.48
C PHE A 5 35.13 27.93 -19.49
N PHE A 6 34.78 27.24 -20.57
CA PHE A 6 33.65 26.33 -20.59
C PHE A 6 34.00 25.08 -19.79
N PHE A 7 33.37 24.92 -18.62
CA PHE A 7 33.32 23.62 -17.94
C PHE A 7 32.36 22.71 -18.73
N LEU A 8 32.91 21.84 -19.58
CA LEU A 8 32.17 20.68 -20.06
C LEU A 8 31.85 19.78 -18.86
N SER A 9 30.58 19.72 -18.46
CA SER A 9 30.07 18.66 -17.61
C SER A 9 30.24 17.32 -18.34
N CYS A 10 31.26 16.56 -17.97
CA CYS A 10 31.41 15.17 -18.38
C CYS A 10 30.24 14.35 -17.84
N ILE A 11 29.19 14.22 -18.66
CA ILE A 11 28.19 13.15 -18.51
C ILE A 11 28.95 11.85 -18.80
N CYS A 12 29.22 11.08 -17.74
CA CYS A 12 29.83 9.76 -17.87
C CYS A 12 28.98 8.92 -18.85
N PRO A 13 29.59 8.32 -19.89
CA PRO A 13 28.84 7.58 -20.88
C PRO A 13 28.12 6.41 -20.21
N VAL A 14 26.89 6.17 -20.69
CA VAL A 14 25.99 5.09 -20.28
C VAL A 14 26.77 3.79 -20.15
N SER A 15 26.99 3.35 -18.90
CA SER A 15 27.44 1.99 -18.61
C SER A 15 26.56 1.01 -19.38
N ALA A 16 27.21 0.06 -20.08
CA ALA A 16 26.57 -1.06 -20.76
C ALA A 16 25.33 -1.57 -19.99
N LEU A 17 24.24 -1.86 -20.71
CA LEU A 17 22.99 -2.43 -20.17
C LEU A 17 23.30 -3.37 -19.00
N ALA A 18 22.96 -2.95 -17.79
CA ALA A 18 23.28 -3.75 -16.60
C ALA A 18 22.67 -5.14 -16.77
N LYS A 19 23.53 -6.17 -16.72
CA LYS A 19 23.15 -7.56 -16.93
C LYS A 19 22.39 -8.06 -15.71
N VAL A 20 21.18 -8.59 -15.92
CA VAL A 20 20.43 -9.29 -14.88
C VAL A 20 21.16 -10.58 -14.55
N SER A 21 21.33 -10.86 -13.26
CA SER A 21 22.00 -12.05 -12.75
C SER A 21 21.20 -12.66 -11.60
N PRO A 22 21.53 -13.87 -11.12
CA PRO A 22 21.07 -14.30 -9.81
C PRO A 22 21.56 -13.36 -8.69
N PRO A 23 20.83 -13.26 -7.56
CA PRO A 23 21.32 -12.53 -6.39
C PRO A 23 22.69 -13.04 -5.94
N PRO A 24 23.67 -12.16 -5.63
CA PRO A 24 24.98 -12.59 -5.18
C PRO A 24 24.91 -13.45 -3.90
N PRO A 25 25.67 -14.56 -3.77
CA PRO A 25 25.61 -15.42 -2.59
C PRO A 25 25.84 -14.69 -1.26
N LYS A 26 26.69 -13.65 -1.25
CA LYS A 26 26.90 -12.78 -0.08
C LYS A 26 25.62 -12.04 0.33
N LEU A 27 24.87 -11.52 -0.63
CA LEU A 27 23.60 -10.83 -0.38
C LEU A 27 22.55 -11.82 0.14
N VAL A 28 22.41 -12.99 -0.52
CA VAL A 28 21.49 -14.05 -0.11
C VAL A 28 21.75 -14.46 1.33
N LYS A 29 23.01 -14.74 1.70
CA LYS A 29 23.39 -15.12 3.06
C LYS A 29 23.15 -13.99 4.07
N ALA A 30 23.59 -12.77 3.76
CA ALA A 30 23.52 -11.66 4.69
C ALA A 30 22.07 -11.25 5.02
N TRP A 31 21.18 -11.31 4.02
CA TRP A 31 19.81 -10.83 4.15
C TRP A 31 18.78 -11.96 4.28
N LYS A 32 19.24 -13.22 4.26
CA LYS A 32 18.41 -14.44 4.26
C LYS A 32 17.34 -14.36 3.15
N LEU A 33 17.77 -13.99 1.94
CA LEU A 33 16.84 -13.87 0.81
C LEU A 33 16.21 -15.24 0.52
N ASP A 34 14.90 -15.24 0.33
CA ASP A 34 14.14 -16.43 -0.03
C ASP A 34 14.57 -16.94 -1.42
N PRO A 35 14.67 -18.26 -1.65
CA PRO A 35 14.99 -18.85 -2.95
C PRO A 35 14.03 -18.46 -4.09
N PHE A 36 12.86 -17.91 -3.77
CA PHE A 36 11.96 -17.25 -4.71
C PHE A 36 12.69 -16.23 -5.60
N TYR A 37 13.66 -15.49 -5.04
CA TYR A 37 14.42 -14.48 -5.77
C TYR A 37 15.54 -15.11 -6.59
N THR A 38 15.33 -15.23 -7.89
CA THR A 38 16.33 -15.79 -8.83
C THR A 38 16.91 -14.75 -9.79
N LYS A 39 16.37 -13.53 -9.79
CA LYS A 39 16.85 -12.40 -10.60
C LYS A 39 17.22 -11.22 -9.71
N HIS A 40 18.27 -10.53 -10.10
CA HIS A 40 18.85 -9.41 -9.38
C HIS A 40 19.50 -8.42 -10.34
N LEU A 41 19.38 -7.14 -9.99
CA LEU A 41 20.14 -6.04 -10.57
C LEU A 41 20.44 -5.02 -9.46
N SER A 42 21.54 -4.28 -9.55
CA SER A 42 21.94 -3.33 -8.51
C SER A 42 22.02 -1.91 -9.05
N VAL A 43 21.51 -0.95 -8.27
CA VAL A 43 21.67 0.49 -8.51
C VAL A 43 22.52 1.07 -7.38
N ASN A 44 23.81 1.30 -7.65
CA ASN A 44 24.77 1.81 -6.65
C ASN A 44 24.73 1.03 -5.31
N GLY A 45 24.59 -0.30 -5.37
CA GLY A 45 24.50 -1.17 -4.19
C GLY A 45 23.06 -1.44 -3.71
N PHE A 46 22.07 -0.65 -4.13
CA PHE A 46 20.67 -0.92 -3.83
C PHE A 46 20.14 -2.10 -4.66
N PRO A 47 19.60 -3.15 -4.04
CA PRO A 47 19.18 -4.36 -4.74
C PRO A 47 17.75 -4.24 -5.30
N ILE A 48 17.63 -4.53 -6.59
CA ILE A 48 16.39 -4.86 -7.28
C ILE A 48 16.37 -6.38 -7.42
N ILE A 49 15.33 -7.03 -6.91
CA ILE A 49 15.21 -8.49 -6.89
C ILE A 49 13.86 -8.92 -7.47
N ALA A 50 13.81 -10.11 -8.04
CA ALA A 50 12.60 -10.64 -8.64
C ALA A 50 12.65 -12.17 -8.76
N SER A 51 11.48 -12.77 -8.98
CA SER A 51 11.38 -14.18 -9.33
C SER A 51 11.88 -14.45 -10.75
N LYS A 52 11.91 -15.73 -11.13
CA LYS A 52 12.23 -16.16 -12.51
C LYS A 52 11.19 -15.70 -13.53
N ASN A 53 9.95 -15.39 -13.09
CA ASN A 53 8.82 -15.09 -13.96
C ASN A 53 8.82 -13.64 -14.46
N VAL A 54 9.55 -12.74 -13.80
CA VAL A 54 9.65 -11.32 -14.17
C VAL A 54 10.60 -11.14 -15.35
N SER A 55 10.23 -10.33 -16.34
CA SER A 55 11.06 -9.92 -17.46
C SER A 55 12.34 -9.20 -17.01
N ASP A 56 13.46 -9.51 -17.66
CA ASP A 56 14.72 -8.78 -17.44
C ASP A 56 14.58 -7.28 -17.78
N HIS A 57 13.69 -6.94 -18.72
CA HIS A 57 13.37 -5.56 -19.06
C HIS A 57 12.74 -4.80 -17.89
N ALA A 58 11.94 -5.46 -17.05
CA ALA A 58 11.31 -4.83 -15.88
C ALA A 58 12.35 -4.47 -14.81
N LEU A 59 13.35 -5.33 -14.56
CA LEU A 59 14.45 -5.00 -13.64
C LEU A 59 15.28 -3.80 -14.15
N ARG A 60 15.50 -3.74 -15.46
CA ARG A 60 16.23 -2.64 -16.09
C ARG A 60 15.44 -1.34 -16.06
N GLU A 61 14.13 -1.40 -16.27
CA GLU A 61 13.22 -0.26 -16.15
C GLU A 61 13.17 0.27 -14.72
N ALA A 62 12.99 -0.61 -13.73
CA ALA A 62 13.04 -0.22 -12.32
C ALA A 62 14.38 0.47 -11.97
N ALA A 63 15.49 -0.04 -12.50
CA ALA A 63 16.80 0.57 -12.29
C ALA A 63 17.00 1.89 -13.01
N TYR A 64 16.36 2.09 -14.16
CA TYR A 64 16.30 3.37 -14.83
C TYR A 64 15.52 4.37 -13.97
N LEU A 65 14.30 4.04 -13.53
CA LEU A 65 13.46 4.92 -12.73
C LEU A 65 14.14 5.31 -11.40
N ILE A 66 14.67 4.35 -10.64
CA ILE A 66 15.39 4.63 -9.38
C ILE A 66 16.59 5.56 -9.59
N ARG A 67 17.34 5.39 -10.71
CA ARG A 67 18.47 6.26 -11.03
C ARG A 67 18.03 7.69 -11.37
N ASN A 68 16.93 7.84 -12.12
CA ASN A 68 16.43 9.17 -12.47
C ASN A 68 15.83 9.89 -11.25
N MET A 69 15.11 9.16 -10.39
CA MET A 69 14.59 9.74 -9.15
C MET A 69 15.73 10.26 -8.27
N LEU A 70 16.74 9.44 -7.97
CA LEU A 70 17.73 9.77 -6.94
C LEU A 70 18.97 10.49 -7.48
N GLY A 71 19.28 10.43 -8.77
CA GLY A 71 20.42 11.13 -9.37
C GLY A 71 21.72 10.97 -8.57
N GLN A 72 22.17 12.08 -7.94
CA GLN A 72 23.40 12.12 -7.12
C GLN A 72 23.20 11.76 -5.63
N ARG A 73 21.97 11.50 -5.18
CA ARG A 73 21.62 11.13 -3.78
C ARG A 73 21.98 9.69 -3.42
N LYS A 74 23.25 9.35 -3.56
CA LYS A 74 23.81 8.04 -3.15
C LYS A 74 23.75 7.84 -1.64
N ASP A 75 23.65 8.90 -0.85
CA ASP A 75 23.37 8.86 0.59
C ASP A 75 22.03 8.18 0.88
N LEU A 76 20.97 8.51 0.14
CA LEU A 76 19.65 7.90 0.31
C LEU A 76 19.68 6.40 -0.03
N LEU A 77 20.29 6.02 -1.15
CA LEU A 77 20.46 4.60 -1.51
C LEU A 77 21.25 3.82 -0.45
N ARG A 78 22.32 4.42 0.11
CA ARG A 78 23.09 3.79 1.19
C ARG A 78 22.25 3.62 2.47
N ALA A 79 21.46 4.61 2.84
CA ALA A 79 20.56 4.52 3.98
C ALA A 79 19.49 3.43 3.78
N LEU A 80 18.90 3.33 2.58
CA LEU A 80 17.98 2.25 2.22
C LEU A 80 18.63 0.86 2.37
N VAL A 81 19.84 0.68 1.83
CA VAL A 81 20.60 -0.58 1.94
C VAL A 81 20.95 -0.91 3.38
N LYS A 82 21.36 0.09 4.18
CA LYS A 82 21.64 -0.07 5.61
C LYS A 82 20.39 -0.53 6.37
N ASN A 83 19.22 -0.02 5.99
CA ASN A 83 17.91 -0.45 6.48
C ASN A 83 17.38 -1.75 5.84
N LYS A 84 18.23 -2.46 5.09
CA LYS A 84 17.94 -3.71 4.38
C LYS A 84 16.80 -3.59 3.38
N VAL A 85 16.46 -2.39 2.93
CA VAL A 85 15.42 -2.18 1.93
C VAL A 85 15.88 -2.75 0.58
N ARG A 86 14.96 -3.44 -0.10
CA ARG A 86 15.09 -3.88 -1.50
C ARG A 86 13.85 -3.47 -2.28
N PHE A 87 13.99 -3.40 -3.60
CA PHE A 87 12.86 -3.29 -4.50
C PHE A 87 12.56 -4.66 -5.12
N SER A 88 11.35 -5.16 -4.95
CA SER A 88 10.89 -6.42 -5.51
C SER A 88 9.85 -6.19 -6.60
N ILE A 89 10.04 -6.84 -7.75
CA ILE A 89 9.05 -6.79 -8.84
C ILE A 89 8.12 -7.99 -8.70
N ILE A 90 6.82 -7.75 -8.76
CA ILE A 90 5.81 -8.80 -8.79
C ILE A 90 5.51 -9.12 -10.26
N ALA A 91 5.71 -10.36 -10.70
CA ALA A 91 5.38 -10.72 -12.10
C ALA A 91 3.89 -10.50 -12.39
N HIS A 92 3.53 -10.32 -13.66
CA HIS A 92 2.13 -10.15 -14.07
C HIS A 92 1.21 -11.35 -13.69
N ASN A 93 1.79 -12.53 -13.45
CA ASN A 93 1.09 -13.75 -13.04
C ASN A 93 1.33 -14.14 -11.57
N GLU A 94 1.95 -13.25 -10.80
CA GLU A 94 2.17 -13.35 -9.35
C GLU A 94 1.36 -12.26 -8.64
N TYR A 95 1.09 -12.44 -7.35
CA TYR A 95 0.31 -11.51 -6.53
C TYR A 95 1.09 -11.02 -5.31
N THR A 96 0.56 -9.99 -4.65
CA THR A 96 1.20 -9.32 -3.52
C THR A 96 1.76 -10.27 -2.47
N THR A 97 1.00 -11.30 -2.07
CA THR A 97 1.40 -12.26 -1.03
C THR A 97 2.24 -13.44 -1.54
N ASP A 98 2.61 -13.45 -2.82
CA ASP A 98 3.61 -14.39 -3.37
C ASP A 98 5.03 -13.88 -3.11
N ILE A 99 5.19 -12.54 -3.00
CA ILE A 99 6.42 -11.92 -2.48
C ILE A 99 6.68 -12.45 -1.06
N PRO A 100 7.85 -13.06 -0.79
CA PRO A 100 8.16 -13.72 0.47
C PRO A 100 7.85 -12.88 1.73
N GLU A 101 8.24 -11.61 1.72
CA GLU A 101 8.04 -10.67 2.84
C GLU A 101 6.56 -10.35 3.10
N HIS A 102 5.72 -10.44 2.06
CA HIS A 102 4.28 -10.15 2.12
C HIS A 102 3.43 -11.38 2.42
N ARG A 103 3.99 -12.60 2.49
CA ARG A 103 3.23 -13.84 2.77
C ARG A 103 2.41 -13.78 4.06
N ARG A 104 2.83 -12.94 5.01
CA ARG A 104 2.17 -12.70 6.30
C ARG A 104 0.98 -11.75 6.26
N LEU A 105 0.74 -11.07 5.14
CA LEU A 105 -0.39 -10.17 4.98
C LEU A 105 -1.68 -10.98 4.88
N GLN A 106 -2.67 -10.61 5.68
CA GLN A 106 -3.93 -11.34 5.84
C GLN A 106 -5.13 -10.38 5.79
N PRO A 107 -6.30 -10.83 5.26
CA PRO A 107 -6.50 -12.08 4.54
C PRO A 107 -5.81 -12.07 3.17
N ARG A 108 -5.21 -13.20 2.76
CA ARG A 108 -4.38 -13.25 1.54
C ARG A 108 -5.11 -12.77 0.27
N LEU A 109 -6.38 -13.15 0.11
CA LEU A 109 -7.16 -12.80 -1.09
C LEU A 109 -7.46 -11.30 -1.19
N PHE A 110 -7.61 -10.61 -0.06
CA PHE A 110 -7.74 -9.15 -0.05
C PHE A 110 -6.47 -8.50 -0.60
N TRP A 111 -5.31 -8.83 -0.02
CA TRP A 111 -4.02 -8.25 -0.43
C TRP A 111 -3.65 -8.59 -1.87
N ASN A 112 -3.94 -9.82 -2.31
CA ASN A 112 -3.73 -10.25 -3.69
C ASN A 112 -4.64 -9.57 -4.70
N ARG A 113 -5.72 -8.89 -4.27
CA ARG A 113 -6.62 -8.14 -5.15
C ARG A 113 -6.51 -6.61 -4.99
N ARG A 114 -6.03 -6.17 -3.83
CA ARG A 114 -6.04 -4.75 -3.43
C ARG A 114 -4.89 -3.95 -4.02
N ALA A 115 -3.74 -4.57 -4.26
CA ALA A 115 -2.52 -3.83 -4.55
C ALA A 115 -1.62 -4.54 -5.56
N ARG A 116 -0.85 -3.75 -6.32
CA ARG A 116 0.31 -4.18 -7.12
C ARG A 116 1.60 -3.50 -6.71
N GLY A 117 1.54 -2.62 -5.72
CA GLY A 117 2.71 -2.09 -5.05
C GLY A 117 2.45 -1.89 -3.58
N LEU A 118 3.52 -1.87 -2.80
CA LEU A 118 3.50 -1.60 -1.36
C LEU A 118 4.85 -0.99 -0.97
N GLY A 119 4.79 0.07 -0.18
CA GLY A 119 5.94 0.66 0.48
C GLY A 119 6.44 -0.22 1.63
N PRO A 120 7.67 0.04 2.12
CA PRO A 120 8.23 -0.75 3.19
C PRO A 120 7.62 -0.33 4.54
N SER A 121 7.62 -1.24 5.50
CA SER A 121 7.34 -0.96 6.90
C SER A 121 8.55 -1.27 7.78
N LYS A 122 8.42 -1.03 9.09
CA LYS A 122 9.45 -1.39 10.08
C LYS A 122 9.85 -2.87 9.96
N ASP A 123 8.86 -3.73 9.73
CA ASP A 123 9.01 -5.18 9.75
C ASP A 123 9.03 -5.82 8.35
N ILE A 124 8.54 -5.13 7.31
CA ILE A 124 8.65 -5.53 5.89
C ILE A 124 9.62 -4.55 5.21
N PRO A 125 10.90 -4.90 5.01
CA PRO A 125 11.85 -4.03 4.33
C PRO A 125 11.88 -4.31 2.81
N VAL A 126 10.71 -4.47 2.19
CA VAL A 126 10.59 -4.54 0.72
C VAL A 126 9.64 -3.46 0.24
N VAL A 127 10.02 -2.83 -0.86
CA VAL A 127 9.16 -2.00 -1.70
C VAL A 127 8.80 -2.84 -2.91
N SER A 128 7.55 -2.84 -3.35
CA SER A 128 7.17 -3.62 -4.53
C SER A 128 6.39 -2.83 -5.56
N CYS A 129 6.46 -3.28 -6.81
CA CYS A 129 5.65 -2.82 -7.94
C CYS A 129 5.36 -3.98 -8.90
N GLY A 130 4.23 -3.92 -9.58
CA GLY A 130 3.84 -4.87 -10.61
C GLY A 130 4.66 -4.68 -11.88
N GLU A 131 5.06 -5.79 -12.48
CA GLU A 131 5.73 -5.82 -13.78
C GLU A 131 4.92 -5.09 -14.86
N GLU A 132 3.60 -5.28 -14.84
CA GLU A 132 2.67 -4.66 -15.77
C GLU A 132 2.68 -3.13 -15.71
N ASN A 133 2.96 -2.56 -14.54
CA ASN A 133 3.05 -1.11 -14.37
C ASN A 133 4.40 -0.55 -14.84
N LEU A 134 5.49 -1.28 -14.63
CA LEU A 134 6.81 -0.86 -15.10
C LEU A 134 6.90 -0.84 -16.63
N LEU A 135 6.30 -1.83 -17.29
CA LEU A 135 6.45 -2.06 -18.73
C LEU A 135 5.18 -1.76 -19.54
N ASN A 136 4.15 -1.20 -18.92
CA ASN A 136 2.87 -0.86 -19.55
C ASN A 136 2.19 -2.03 -20.25
N TYR A 137 2.08 -3.17 -19.55
CA TYR A 137 1.32 -4.29 -20.09
C TYR A 137 -0.18 -3.97 -20.10
N PRO A 138 -0.94 -4.52 -21.07
CA PRO A 138 -2.40 -4.43 -21.04
C PRO A 138 -2.95 -4.98 -19.73
N GLY A 139 -4.03 -4.37 -19.23
CA GLY A 139 -4.69 -4.79 -17.99
C GLY A 139 -4.07 -4.24 -16.70
N ASP A 140 -2.98 -3.46 -16.77
CA ASP A 140 -2.44 -2.76 -15.60
C ASP A 140 -3.54 -1.90 -14.92
N PRO A 141 -3.90 -2.19 -13.64
CA PRO A 141 -4.91 -1.42 -12.91
C PRO A 141 -4.47 0.02 -12.60
N TYR A 142 -3.19 0.34 -12.74
CA TYR A 142 -2.57 1.62 -12.44
C TYR A 142 -1.90 2.24 -13.69
N SER A 143 -2.42 1.96 -14.88
CA SER A 143 -1.78 2.32 -16.17
C SER A 143 -1.55 3.82 -16.40
N THR A 144 -2.20 4.68 -15.62
CA THR A 144 -2.08 6.15 -15.68
C THR A 144 -1.08 6.71 -14.68
N GLU A 145 -0.41 5.85 -13.93
CA GLU A 145 0.53 6.22 -12.86
C GLU A 145 1.77 5.31 -12.91
N ASN A 146 2.77 5.61 -12.08
CA ASN A 146 3.93 4.75 -11.90
C ASN A 146 4.09 4.41 -10.41
N ILE A 147 3.64 3.21 -10.07
CA ILE A 147 3.60 2.70 -8.71
C ILE A 147 5.00 2.55 -8.12
N LEU A 148 6.05 2.33 -8.92
CA LEU A 148 7.42 2.37 -8.39
C LEU A 148 7.72 3.76 -7.82
N ILE A 149 7.42 4.84 -8.54
CA ILE A 149 7.71 6.21 -8.08
C ILE A 149 7.00 6.49 -6.75
N HIS A 150 5.71 6.14 -6.64
CA HIS A 150 4.93 6.30 -5.41
C HIS A 150 5.52 5.50 -4.24
N GLU A 151 5.65 4.18 -4.40
CA GLU A 151 6.05 3.29 -3.29
C GLU A 151 7.52 3.50 -2.88
N PHE A 152 8.36 3.90 -3.84
CA PHE A 152 9.75 4.26 -3.56
C PHE A 152 9.86 5.62 -2.86
N ALA A 153 8.92 6.55 -3.09
CA ALA A 153 8.83 7.78 -2.31
C ALA A 153 8.56 7.48 -0.83
N HIS A 154 7.66 6.54 -0.51
CA HIS A 154 7.46 6.06 0.86
C HIS A 154 8.72 5.44 1.45
N ALA A 155 9.47 4.68 0.66
CA ALA A 155 10.73 4.07 1.10
C ALA A 155 11.80 5.11 1.43
N ILE A 156 11.97 6.10 0.56
CA ILE A 156 12.89 7.22 0.78
C ILE A 156 12.51 7.96 2.05
N HIS A 157 11.23 8.29 2.22
CA HIS A 157 10.77 8.99 3.42
C HIS A 157 11.02 8.19 4.70
N SER A 158 10.44 7.00 4.79
CA SER A 158 10.41 6.23 6.04
C SER A 158 11.73 5.52 6.39
N ARG A 159 12.59 5.21 5.39
CA ARG A 159 13.79 4.37 5.57
C ARG A 159 15.10 5.02 5.15
N ALA A 160 15.07 6.18 4.52
CA ALA A 160 16.30 6.91 4.15
C ALA A 160 16.37 8.27 4.83
N LEU A 161 15.33 9.10 4.68
CA LEU A 161 15.28 10.43 5.29
C LEU A 161 15.22 10.34 6.82
N SER A 162 14.55 9.34 7.39
CA SER A 162 14.60 9.07 8.83
C SER A 162 16.01 8.91 9.42
N GLU A 163 17.02 8.59 8.61
CA GLU A 163 18.43 8.57 9.02
C GLU A 163 19.24 9.79 8.51
N THR A 164 19.00 10.22 7.28
CA THR A 164 19.83 11.23 6.59
C THR A 164 19.37 12.67 6.85
N ASP A 165 18.09 12.85 7.18
CA ASP A 165 17.49 14.09 7.68
C ASP A 165 16.37 13.75 8.68
N PRO A 166 16.72 13.47 9.95
CA PRO A 166 15.74 13.08 10.96
C PRO A 166 14.65 14.13 11.24
N THR A 167 14.80 15.37 10.78
CA THR A 167 13.80 16.44 10.95
C THR A 167 12.74 16.45 9.86
N PHE A 168 12.95 15.70 8.77
CA PHE A 168 12.11 15.78 7.57
C PHE A 168 10.64 15.43 7.85
N ASP A 169 10.40 14.35 8.60
CA ASP A 169 9.04 13.86 8.88
C ASP A 169 8.20 14.89 9.66
N ASP A 170 8.81 15.58 10.63
CA ASP A 170 8.12 16.63 11.39
C ASP A 170 7.80 17.85 10.51
N ARG A 171 8.72 18.24 9.62
CA ARG A 171 8.48 19.31 8.64
C ARG A 171 7.37 18.93 7.66
N LEU A 172 7.35 17.68 7.22
CA LEU A 172 6.31 17.16 6.33
C LEU A 172 4.93 17.12 7.01
N LYS A 173 4.83 16.66 8.27
CA LYS A 173 3.59 16.69 9.04
C LYS A 173 3.05 18.10 9.20
N ALA A 174 3.89 19.04 9.63
CA ALA A 174 3.50 20.45 9.79
C ALA A 174 3.02 21.06 8.47
N THR A 175 3.68 20.71 7.36
CA THR A 175 3.33 21.16 6.01
C THR A 175 1.97 20.60 5.58
N HIS A 176 1.74 19.30 5.77
CA HIS A 176 0.48 18.63 5.48
C HIS A 176 -0.69 19.20 6.30
N GLU A 177 -0.50 19.41 7.60
CA GLU A 177 -1.53 20.03 8.46
C GLU A 177 -1.89 21.45 8.00
N THR A 178 -0.89 22.22 7.56
CA THR A 178 -1.10 23.57 7.04
C THR A 178 -1.87 23.53 5.71
N ALA A 179 -1.50 22.62 4.81
CA ALA A 179 -2.19 22.42 3.54
C ALA A 179 -3.67 22.05 3.74
N LEU A 180 -3.97 21.11 4.65
CA LEU A 180 -5.34 20.72 4.97
C LEU A 180 -6.15 21.87 5.60
N LYS A 181 -5.54 22.68 6.49
CA LYS A 181 -6.19 23.87 7.06
C LYS A 181 -6.51 24.93 5.99
N ALA A 182 -5.67 25.03 4.96
CA ALA A 182 -5.91 25.87 3.78
C ALA A 182 -6.91 25.27 2.79
N GLY A 183 -7.45 24.06 3.06
CA GLY A 183 -8.41 23.38 2.20
C GLY A 183 -7.78 22.63 1.02
N LEU A 184 -6.45 22.58 0.93
CA LEU A 184 -5.76 21.79 -0.09
C LEU A 184 -5.98 20.30 0.16
N TRP A 185 -6.04 19.51 -0.92
CA TRP A 185 -6.15 18.04 -0.89
C TRP A 185 -7.37 17.48 -0.13
N LYS A 186 -8.35 18.33 0.20
CA LYS A 186 -9.54 17.93 0.97
C LYS A 186 -10.32 16.83 0.27
N GLY A 187 -10.51 15.70 0.95
CA GLY A 187 -11.24 14.54 0.42
C GLY A 187 -10.48 13.77 -0.65
N LYS A 188 -9.20 14.08 -0.87
CA LYS A 188 -8.32 13.42 -1.85
C LYS A 188 -7.32 12.50 -1.15
N TYR A 189 -6.71 11.60 -1.92
CA TYR A 189 -5.78 10.59 -1.42
C TYR A 189 -4.59 11.21 -0.69
N ALA A 190 -3.97 12.23 -1.29
CA ALA A 190 -2.92 13.05 -0.69
C ALA A 190 -3.31 13.69 0.65
N GLY A 191 -4.61 13.95 0.90
CA GLY A 191 -5.09 14.53 2.15
C GLY A 191 -5.37 13.53 3.27
N ARG A 192 -5.23 12.22 3.01
CA ARG A 192 -5.55 11.17 4.02
C ARG A 192 -4.54 11.16 5.16
N ASN A 193 -3.25 11.30 4.85
CA ASN A 193 -2.17 11.41 5.82
C ASN A 193 -0.90 11.96 5.15
N HIS A 194 0.05 12.42 5.97
CA HIS A 194 1.30 13.03 5.50
C HIS A 194 2.21 12.09 4.69
N HIS A 195 2.08 10.76 4.82
CA HIS A 195 2.85 9.82 3.99
C HIS A 195 2.33 9.77 2.55
N GLU A 196 1.00 9.72 2.36
CA GLU A 196 0.37 9.79 1.03
C GLU A 196 0.58 11.17 0.42
N TYR A 197 0.42 12.24 1.21
CA TYR A 197 0.74 13.61 0.82
C TYR A 197 2.13 13.73 0.18
N TRP A 198 3.13 13.09 0.79
CA TRP A 198 4.47 13.03 0.24
C TRP A 198 4.54 12.23 -1.06
N ALA A 199 4.02 11.00 -1.08
CA ALA A 199 4.13 10.14 -2.26
C ALA A 199 3.41 10.72 -3.49
N GLU A 200 2.22 11.29 -3.30
CA GLU A 200 1.44 11.99 -4.31
C GLU A 200 2.12 13.26 -4.84
N GLY A 201 2.75 14.03 -3.93
CA GLY A 201 3.60 15.15 -4.29
C GLY A 201 4.79 14.72 -5.15
N VAL A 202 5.43 13.60 -4.82
CA VAL A 202 6.53 13.04 -5.60
C VAL A 202 6.06 12.54 -6.96
N GLN A 203 4.89 11.90 -7.05
CA GLN A 203 4.30 11.51 -8.34
C GLN A 203 4.08 12.74 -9.22
N SER A 204 3.50 13.80 -8.67
CA SER A 204 3.26 15.05 -9.40
C SER A 204 4.58 15.70 -9.83
N TRP A 205 5.58 15.71 -8.96
CA TRP A 205 6.93 16.24 -9.25
C TRP A 205 7.61 15.54 -10.43
N PHE A 206 7.35 14.25 -10.62
CA PHE A 206 7.85 13.47 -11.75
C PHE A 206 6.81 13.27 -12.86
N GLY A 207 5.65 13.95 -12.81
CA GLY A 207 4.68 13.96 -13.90
C GLY A 207 3.97 12.64 -14.13
N THR A 208 3.75 11.87 -13.05
CA THR A 208 3.11 10.55 -13.12
C THR A 208 1.90 10.40 -12.20
N ASN A 209 1.38 11.49 -11.64
CA ASN A 209 0.17 11.39 -10.83
C ASN A 209 -1.07 11.26 -11.72
N ARG A 210 -2.14 10.68 -11.21
CA ARG A 210 -3.42 10.66 -11.92
C ARG A 210 -4.11 12.02 -11.82
N GLU A 211 -4.70 12.47 -12.91
CA GLU A 211 -5.49 13.70 -12.95
C GLU A 211 -6.97 13.44 -12.67
N ASP A 212 -7.53 14.24 -11.76
CA ASP A 212 -8.96 14.51 -11.55
C ASP A 212 -9.90 13.29 -11.60
N ASP A 213 -9.88 12.49 -10.53
CA ASP A 213 -10.85 11.41 -10.29
C ASP A 213 -11.45 11.49 -8.88
N HIS A 214 -12.05 10.39 -8.40
CA HIS A 214 -12.58 10.35 -7.03
C HIS A 214 -11.50 10.67 -5.99
N ASP A 215 -10.31 10.07 -6.14
CA ASP A 215 -9.22 10.09 -5.18
C ASP A 215 -8.19 11.20 -5.47
N HIS A 216 -8.08 11.69 -6.70
CA HIS A 216 -7.09 12.69 -7.15
C HIS A 216 -7.76 14.02 -7.54
N ASN A 217 -7.02 15.12 -7.53
CA ASN A 217 -7.48 16.42 -8.03
C ASN A 217 -6.74 16.78 -9.33
N HIS A 218 -6.83 18.03 -9.77
CA HIS A 218 -6.16 18.55 -10.96
C HIS A 218 -4.61 18.61 -10.87
N VAL A 219 -3.98 18.26 -9.75
CA VAL A 219 -2.54 18.41 -9.59
C VAL A 219 -1.84 17.10 -9.96
N ASN A 220 -1.38 17.01 -11.20
CA ASN A 220 -0.65 15.83 -11.68
C ASN A 220 0.73 16.11 -12.25
N THR A 221 1.08 17.38 -12.44
CA THR A 221 2.40 17.80 -12.91
C THR A 221 3.18 18.58 -11.85
N ARG A 222 4.49 18.73 -12.09
CA ARG A 222 5.35 19.55 -11.22
C ARG A 222 4.90 21.00 -11.21
N ALA A 223 4.58 21.55 -12.37
CA ALA A 223 4.18 22.95 -12.51
C ALA A 223 2.89 23.25 -11.73
N GLU A 224 1.92 22.32 -11.76
CA GLU A 224 0.72 22.44 -10.94
C GLU A 224 1.02 22.29 -9.46
N LEU A 225 1.89 21.35 -9.07
CA LEU A 225 2.28 21.20 -7.67
C LEU A 225 2.94 22.47 -7.13
N GLU A 226 3.87 23.07 -7.88
CA GLU A 226 4.53 24.32 -7.50
C GLU A 226 3.54 25.48 -7.34
N LYS A 227 2.46 25.49 -8.12
CA LYS A 227 1.41 26.52 -8.06
C LYS A 227 0.38 26.25 -6.95
N TYR A 228 -0.06 25.01 -6.82
CA TYR A 228 -1.14 24.60 -5.91
C TYR A 228 -0.65 24.46 -4.47
N ASP A 229 0.49 23.80 -4.29
CA ASP A 229 1.10 23.52 -2.98
C ASP A 229 2.61 23.79 -3.00
N PRO A 230 3.03 25.08 -3.04
CA PRO A 230 4.44 25.45 -3.10
C PRO A 230 5.25 24.96 -1.90
N ALA A 231 4.61 24.70 -0.75
CA ALA A 231 5.28 24.20 0.44
C ALA A 231 5.66 22.73 0.29
N LEU A 232 4.75 21.89 -0.22
CA LEU A 232 5.07 20.51 -0.60
C LEU A 232 6.12 20.47 -1.71
N ALA A 233 5.94 21.27 -2.77
CA ALA A 233 6.89 21.35 -3.88
C ALA A 233 8.32 21.65 -3.39
N LYS A 234 8.46 22.56 -2.42
CA LYS A 234 9.75 22.87 -1.79
C LYS A 234 10.37 21.66 -1.09
N LEU A 235 9.60 20.90 -0.29
CA LEU A 235 10.11 19.69 0.37
C LEU A 235 10.54 18.63 -0.65
N VAL A 236 9.79 18.45 -1.74
CA VAL A 236 10.17 17.51 -2.81
C VAL A 236 11.46 17.97 -3.49
N ALA A 237 11.59 19.26 -3.79
CA ALA A 237 12.80 19.84 -4.39
C ALA A 237 14.03 19.73 -3.48
N GLU A 238 13.89 19.83 -2.15
CA GLU A 238 14.98 19.63 -1.20
C GLU A 238 15.56 18.21 -1.27
N VAL A 239 14.71 17.20 -1.54
CA VAL A 239 15.14 15.80 -1.58
C VAL A 239 15.71 15.42 -2.96
N PHE A 240 14.99 15.74 -4.03
CA PHE A 240 15.29 15.26 -5.39
C PHE A 240 16.03 16.29 -6.25
N GLY A 241 16.18 17.52 -5.76
CA GLY A 241 16.69 18.64 -6.52
C GLY A 241 15.72 19.09 -7.61
N LYS A 242 16.12 20.15 -8.32
CA LYS A 242 15.42 20.64 -9.51
C LYS A 242 15.92 19.90 -10.76
N ASN A 243 15.81 18.58 -10.77
CA ASN A 243 16.10 17.82 -11.99
C ASN A 243 14.91 17.95 -12.96
N ASP A 244 15.13 18.14 -14.25
CA ASP A 244 14.04 18.35 -15.23
C ASP A 244 13.43 17.03 -15.73
N TRP A 245 13.75 15.90 -15.09
CA TRP A 245 13.25 14.61 -15.53
C TRP A 245 11.75 14.49 -15.19
N GLN A 246 10.99 14.07 -16.19
CA GLN A 246 9.58 13.72 -16.10
C GLN A 246 9.43 12.28 -16.56
N TYR A 247 8.62 11.52 -15.86
CA TYR A 247 8.26 10.18 -16.26
C TYR A 247 7.49 10.23 -17.58
N GLN A 248 7.78 9.26 -18.44
CA GLN A 248 7.02 8.95 -19.64
C GLN A 248 6.93 7.43 -19.70
N HIS A 249 5.82 6.90 -20.19
CA HIS A 249 5.73 5.48 -20.44
C HIS A 249 6.82 5.04 -21.43
N PRO A 250 7.41 3.85 -21.27
CA PRO A 250 8.39 3.30 -22.20
C PRO A 250 8.07 3.47 -23.69
N ALA A 251 6.80 3.37 -24.08
CA ALA A 251 6.36 3.50 -25.47
C ALA A 251 6.44 4.94 -26.01
N ASP A 252 6.34 5.94 -25.14
CA ASP A 252 6.27 7.36 -25.52
C ASP A 252 7.65 8.05 -25.54
N ARG A 253 8.66 7.41 -24.95
CA ARG A 253 10.02 7.98 -24.83
C ARG A 253 10.71 8.10 -26.18
N GLN A 254 11.15 9.31 -26.50
CA GLN A 254 11.96 9.62 -27.68
C GLN A 254 13.30 10.28 -27.29
N PRO A 255 14.47 9.70 -27.66
CA PRO A 255 14.62 8.41 -28.34
C PRO A 255 14.23 7.23 -27.43
N ALA A 256 13.96 6.08 -28.05
CA ALA A 256 13.66 4.84 -27.33
C ALA A 256 14.75 4.51 -26.30
N SER A 257 14.31 4.03 -25.13
CA SER A 257 15.20 3.74 -24.01
C SER A 257 16.18 2.60 -24.34
N ALA A 258 17.49 2.89 -24.29
CA ALA A 258 18.53 1.90 -24.59
C ALA A 258 18.45 0.66 -23.69
N HIS A 259 18.02 0.79 -22.44
CA HIS A 259 17.88 -0.34 -21.52
C HIS A 259 16.69 -1.26 -21.84
N LEU A 260 15.81 -0.84 -22.74
CA LEU A 260 14.67 -1.59 -23.26
C LEU A 260 14.91 -2.14 -24.68
N LYS A 261 16.16 -2.16 -25.17
CA LYS A 261 16.47 -2.75 -26.47
C LYS A 261 15.92 -4.18 -26.58
N GLY A 262 15.18 -4.46 -27.65
CA GLY A 262 14.54 -5.75 -27.92
C GLY A 262 13.31 -6.06 -27.06
N PHE A 263 12.79 -5.08 -26.31
CA PHE A 263 11.47 -5.18 -25.70
C PHE A 263 10.40 -4.97 -26.77
N GLU A 264 9.42 -5.87 -26.83
CA GLU A 264 8.35 -5.86 -27.84
C GLU A 264 6.99 -5.63 -27.16
N PRO A 265 6.49 -4.37 -27.05
CA PRO A 265 5.27 -4.05 -26.30
C PRO A 265 4.01 -4.79 -26.79
N LYS A 266 3.99 -5.24 -28.05
CA LYS A 266 2.87 -5.99 -28.63
C LYS A 266 2.88 -7.48 -28.29
N ALA A 267 3.97 -8.01 -27.76
CA ALA A 267 4.14 -9.42 -27.43
C ALA A 267 4.09 -9.70 -25.91
N VAL A 268 3.68 -8.70 -25.11
CA VAL A 268 3.59 -8.82 -23.66
C VAL A 268 2.28 -9.47 -23.22
N PRO A 269 2.25 -10.17 -22.08
CA PRO A 269 1.02 -10.72 -21.53
C PRO A 269 0.08 -9.61 -21.04
N THR A 270 -1.20 -9.95 -20.89
CA THR A 270 -2.18 -9.08 -20.23
C THR A 270 -2.26 -9.42 -18.75
N PHE A 271 -2.12 -8.43 -17.86
CA PHE A 271 -2.35 -8.63 -16.44
C PHE A 271 -3.84 -8.84 -16.17
N ALA A 272 -4.14 -9.80 -15.28
CA ALA A 272 -5.46 -10.00 -14.73
C ALA A 272 -5.37 -10.48 -13.29
N TRP A 273 -6.26 -9.96 -12.44
CA TRP A 273 -6.45 -10.50 -11.11
C TRP A 273 -6.95 -11.94 -11.15
N SER A 274 -6.48 -12.80 -10.24
CA SER A 274 -6.98 -14.18 -10.17
C SER A 274 -8.50 -14.23 -10.00
N ALA A 275 -9.14 -15.20 -10.65
CA ALA A 275 -10.58 -15.42 -10.53
C ALA A 275 -11.03 -15.58 -9.06
N LYS A 276 -10.22 -16.28 -8.25
CA LYS A 276 -10.48 -16.49 -6.81
C LYS A 276 -10.45 -15.17 -6.02
N ALA A 277 -9.43 -14.34 -6.21
CA ALA A 277 -9.32 -13.07 -5.50
C ALA A 277 -10.38 -12.07 -5.97
N ASN A 278 -10.72 -12.06 -7.27
CA ASN A 278 -11.85 -11.30 -7.80
C ASN A 278 -13.18 -11.73 -7.18
N ALA A 279 -13.50 -13.02 -7.18
CA ALA A 279 -14.74 -13.54 -6.61
C ALA A 279 -14.87 -13.22 -5.11
N TRP A 280 -13.79 -13.39 -4.36
CA TRP A 280 -13.73 -13.01 -2.94
C TRP A 280 -13.98 -11.51 -2.75
N TYR A 281 -13.33 -10.65 -3.54
CA TYR A 281 -13.47 -9.21 -3.42
C TYR A 281 -14.87 -8.69 -3.79
N GLN A 282 -15.55 -9.32 -4.75
CA GLN A 282 -16.93 -8.98 -5.07
C GLN A 282 -17.89 -9.35 -3.93
N ARG A 283 -17.63 -10.44 -3.21
CA ARG A 283 -18.38 -10.80 -2.00
C ARG A 283 -18.06 -9.83 -0.85
N TYR A 284 -16.78 -9.49 -0.66
CA TYR A 284 -16.34 -8.48 0.30
C TYR A 284 -17.09 -7.15 0.12
N ARG A 285 -17.13 -6.59 -1.10
CA ARG A 285 -17.87 -5.36 -1.41
C ARG A 285 -19.37 -5.41 -1.11
N LYS A 286 -19.95 -6.61 -1.01
CA LYS A 286 -21.36 -6.84 -0.65
C LYS A 286 -21.55 -7.10 0.85
N GLY A 287 -20.52 -6.92 1.67
CA GLY A 287 -20.54 -7.24 3.10
C GLY A 287 -20.56 -8.74 3.39
N LEU A 288 -20.25 -9.60 2.42
CA LEU A 288 -20.33 -11.08 2.55
C LEU A 288 -19.01 -11.75 2.95
N GLU A 289 -17.94 -10.97 3.12
CA GLU A 289 -16.64 -11.40 3.62
C GLU A 289 -16.13 -10.38 4.64
N THR A 290 -15.29 -10.82 5.58
CA THR A 290 -14.63 -9.96 6.55
C THR A 290 -13.16 -9.73 6.17
N LEU A 291 -12.50 -8.76 6.81
CA LEU A 291 -11.03 -8.62 6.73
C LEU A 291 -10.31 -9.46 7.80
N ALA A 292 -10.96 -10.49 8.34
CA ALA A 292 -10.36 -11.31 9.36
C ALA A 292 -9.16 -12.10 8.82
N PRO A 293 -8.15 -12.40 9.65
CA PRO A 293 -7.07 -13.29 9.25
C PRO A 293 -7.58 -14.73 9.09
N ASP A 294 -6.84 -15.56 8.32
CA ASP A 294 -7.21 -16.95 8.00
C ASP A 294 -7.48 -17.85 9.24
N HIS A 295 -6.93 -17.51 10.41
CA HIS A 295 -7.10 -18.26 11.66
C HIS A 295 -8.22 -17.70 12.56
N ALA A 296 -9.00 -16.72 12.08
CA ALA A 296 -10.12 -16.18 12.84
C ALA A 296 -11.27 -17.19 12.94
N VAL A 297 -11.90 -17.25 14.12
CA VAL A 297 -13.02 -18.14 14.40
C VAL A 297 -14.34 -17.41 14.22
N GLU A 298 -15.40 -18.13 13.81
CA GLU A 298 -16.73 -17.54 13.69
C GLU A 298 -17.27 -17.16 15.08
N LEU A 299 -17.84 -15.97 15.19
CA LEU A 299 -18.51 -15.49 16.39
C LEU A 299 -19.93 -16.05 16.45
N GLU A 300 -20.31 -16.55 17.62
CA GLU A 300 -21.66 -17.02 17.87
C GLU A 300 -22.57 -15.85 18.27
N LEU A 301 -23.71 -15.71 17.58
CA LEU A 301 -24.74 -14.75 17.93
C LEU A 301 -25.62 -15.31 19.05
N LEU A 302 -25.74 -14.54 20.13
CA LEU A 302 -26.54 -14.84 21.31
C LEU A 302 -27.86 -14.05 21.28
N SER A 303 -28.89 -14.59 21.96
CA SER A 303 -30.23 -14.00 22.04
C SER A 303 -30.19 -12.58 22.65
N PRO A 304 -31.00 -11.64 22.13
CA PRO A 304 -31.16 -10.30 22.72
C PRO A 304 -31.86 -10.30 24.09
N GLU A 305 -32.53 -11.39 24.47
CA GLU A 305 -33.34 -11.52 25.70
C GLU A 305 -32.51 -11.71 26.98
N SER A 306 -31.18 -11.75 26.88
CA SER A 306 -30.31 -11.88 28.05
C SER A 306 -30.06 -10.51 28.70
N GLU A 307 -30.44 -10.40 29.99
CA GLU A 307 -30.52 -9.12 30.69
C GLU A 307 -29.31 -8.78 31.58
N ASN A 308 -28.35 -9.68 31.76
CA ASN A 308 -27.27 -9.54 32.75
C ASN A 308 -25.83 -9.58 32.19
N TRP A 309 -25.64 -9.15 30.95
CA TRP A 309 -24.31 -9.15 30.34
C TRP A 309 -23.38 -8.10 30.95
N ARG A 310 -22.15 -8.51 31.29
CA ARG A 310 -21.04 -7.65 31.70
C ARG A 310 -19.75 -8.21 31.15
N SER A 311 -18.93 -7.37 30.51
CA SER A 311 -17.60 -7.84 30.12
C SER A 311 -16.76 -8.16 31.36
N PRO A 312 -15.97 -9.24 31.35
CA PRO A 312 -14.94 -9.48 32.34
C PRO A 312 -13.71 -8.62 32.05
N ARG A 313 -12.91 -8.35 33.08
CA ARG A 313 -11.55 -7.82 32.91
C ARG A 313 -10.62 -8.98 32.59
N THR A 314 -10.03 -8.99 31.40
CA THR A 314 -9.05 -10.01 31.00
C THR A 314 -7.83 -9.35 30.36
N PRO A 315 -6.65 -9.98 30.43
CA PRO A 315 -5.42 -9.44 29.84
C PRO A 315 -5.22 -9.87 28.37
N HIS A 316 -6.06 -10.76 27.85
CA HIS A 316 -5.85 -11.37 26.53
C HIS A 316 -6.43 -10.49 25.42
N GLU A 317 -5.59 -9.69 24.77
CA GLU A 317 -5.98 -8.91 23.60
C GLU A 317 -6.33 -9.80 22.40
N THR A 318 -7.31 -9.36 21.62
CA THR A 318 -7.79 -10.00 20.38
C THR A 318 -8.46 -8.95 19.49
N GLU A 319 -8.94 -9.36 18.32
CA GLU A 319 -9.63 -8.51 17.36
C GLU A 319 -10.93 -9.15 16.88
N ILE A 320 -11.94 -8.32 16.61
CA ILE A 320 -13.18 -8.72 15.96
C ILE A 320 -13.29 -8.08 14.58
N PHE A 321 -13.85 -8.83 13.63
CA PHE A 321 -14.05 -8.43 12.24
C PHE A 321 -15.48 -8.75 11.83
N ILE A 322 -16.28 -7.72 11.58
CA ILE A 322 -17.70 -7.87 11.29
C ILE A 322 -18.00 -7.27 9.93
N ALA A 323 -18.74 -7.98 9.10
CA ALA A 323 -19.27 -7.49 7.84
C ALA A 323 -20.80 -7.48 7.88
N ASN A 324 -21.40 -6.43 7.31
CA ASN A 324 -22.85 -6.27 7.29
C ASN A 324 -23.41 -6.47 5.88
N ALA A 325 -24.00 -7.63 5.64
CA ALA A 325 -24.75 -7.93 4.42
C ALA A 325 -26.26 -7.72 4.58
N THR A 326 -26.71 -7.13 5.70
CA THR A 326 -28.12 -6.78 5.92
C THR A 326 -28.47 -5.42 5.31
N GLY A 327 -29.76 -5.10 5.26
CA GLY A 327 -30.25 -3.76 4.89
C GLY A 327 -30.22 -2.74 6.05
N LEU A 328 -29.86 -3.15 7.26
CA LEU A 328 -29.91 -2.30 8.45
C LEU A 328 -28.60 -1.53 8.63
N THR A 329 -28.70 -0.33 9.22
CA THR A 329 -27.54 0.33 9.83
C THR A 329 -27.47 -0.10 11.28
N LEU A 330 -26.31 -0.55 11.73
CA LEU A 330 -26.14 -1.19 13.03
C LEU A 330 -25.21 -0.39 13.93
N HIS A 331 -25.43 -0.40 15.25
CA HIS A 331 -24.44 0.02 16.22
C HIS A 331 -23.69 -1.19 16.76
N MET A 332 -22.36 -1.09 16.77
CA MET A 332 -21.45 -2.04 17.42
C MET A 332 -21.12 -1.49 18.80
N GLU A 333 -21.59 -2.17 19.84
CA GLU A 333 -21.53 -1.66 21.20
C GLU A 333 -20.79 -2.63 22.12
N TRP A 334 -19.77 -2.14 22.82
CA TRP A 334 -19.13 -2.93 23.88
C TRP A 334 -19.94 -2.79 25.17
N ILE A 335 -20.24 -3.91 25.83
CA ILE A 335 -20.88 -3.90 27.14
C ILE A 335 -19.79 -3.83 28.20
N ASP A 336 -19.68 -2.71 28.91
CA ASP A 336 -18.60 -2.46 29.85
C ASP A 336 -18.68 -3.33 31.13
N PHE A 337 -17.72 -3.15 32.03
CA PHE A 337 -17.63 -3.91 33.29
C PHE A 337 -18.82 -3.69 34.24
N ALA A 338 -19.55 -2.59 34.07
CA ALA A 338 -20.77 -2.28 34.83
C ALA A 338 -22.04 -2.78 34.11
N GLY A 339 -21.92 -3.35 32.91
CA GLY A 339 -23.05 -3.77 32.08
C GLY A 339 -23.61 -2.65 31.20
N LYS A 340 -22.93 -1.50 31.10
CA LYS A 340 -23.39 -0.37 30.29
C LYS A 340 -22.84 -0.48 28.87
N ALA A 341 -23.72 -0.35 27.88
CA ALA A 341 -23.33 -0.32 26.47
C ALA A 341 -22.55 0.97 26.11
N LYS A 342 -21.50 0.81 25.30
CA LYS A 342 -20.66 1.86 24.74
C LYS A 342 -20.61 1.68 23.24
N VAL A 343 -21.10 2.66 22.48
CA VAL A 343 -21.02 2.63 21.00
C VAL A 343 -19.57 2.85 20.58
N TYR A 344 -19.02 1.91 19.82
CA TYR A 344 -17.68 2.03 19.21
C TYR A 344 -17.73 2.32 17.72
N GLY A 345 -18.86 2.04 17.05
CA GLY A 345 -19.01 2.36 15.65
C GLY A 345 -20.40 2.10 15.09
N THR A 346 -20.67 2.74 13.96
CA THR A 346 -21.85 2.53 13.14
C THR A 346 -21.47 1.73 11.91
N LEU A 347 -22.12 0.58 11.72
CA LEU A 347 -21.88 -0.35 10.64
C LEU A 347 -23.04 -0.28 9.64
N ARG A 348 -22.84 0.47 8.55
CA ARG A 348 -23.81 0.63 7.45
C ARG A 348 -23.96 -0.67 6.63
N PRO A 349 -25.03 -0.83 5.83
CA PRO A 349 -25.13 -1.90 4.83
C PRO A 349 -23.87 -1.98 3.97
N THR A 350 -23.44 -3.20 3.66
CA THR A 350 -22.18 -3.57 2.99
C THR A 350 -20.89 -3.12 3.68
N GLY A 351 -21.00 -2.47 4.85
CA GLY A 351 -19.87 -1.99 5.61
C GLY A 351 -19.10 -3.09 6.33
N HIS A 352 -17.91 -2.74 6.80
CA HIS A 352 -17.05 -3.58 7.60
C HIS A 352 -16.64 -2.86 8.89
N PHE A 353 -16.56 -3.60 9.99
CA PHE A 353 -16.13 -3.12 11.29
C PHE A 353 -14.96 -3.97 11.77
N ARG A 354 -13.92 -3.31 12.29
CA ARG A 354 -12.78 -3.96 12.93
C ARG A 354 -12.53 -3.26 14.24
N GLN A 355 -12.32 -4.04 15.30
CA GLN A 355 -12.02 -3.48 16.62
C GLN A 355 -11.08 -4.38 17.41
N ARG A 356 -10.03 -3.78 17.97
CA ARG A 356 -9.22 -4.41 19.03
C ARG A 356 -10.00 -4.43 20.33
N THR A 357 -9.98 -5.57 21.01
CA THR A 357 -10.76 -5.82 22.22
C THR A 357 -10.05 -6.91 23.05
N PHE A 358 -10.68 -7.42 24.10
CA PHE A 358 -10.13 -8.50 24.92
C PHE A 358 -11.02 -9.73 24.90
N ALA A 359 -10.43 -10.90 25.09
CA ALA A 359 -11.15 -12.16 25.20
C ALA A 359 -12.17 -12.10 26.35
N GLY A 360 -13.38 -12.60 26.12
CA GLY A 360 -14.50 -12.52 27.04
C GLY A 360 -15.30 -11.22 26.93
N HIS A 361 -14.79 -10.18 26.26
CA HIS A 361 -15.58 -8.95 26.06
C HIS A 361 -16.88 -9.26 25.32
N ILE A 362 -17.96 -8.72 25.86
CA ILE A 362 -19.31 -8.88 25.35
C ILE A 362 -19.65 -7.67 24.50
N TRP A 363 -20.16 -7.96 23.32
CA TRP A 363 -20.60 -6.97 22.36
C TRP A 363 -22.07 -7.13 22.07
N ARG A 364 -22.74 -6.00 21.84
CA ARG A 364 -24.13 -5.89 21.45
C ARG A 364 -24.21 -5.29 20.06
N ILE A 365 -25.09 -5.87 19.25
CA ILE A 365 -25.47 -5.38 17.93
C ILE A 365 -26.89 -4.86 18.07
N SER A 366 -27.09 -3.58 17.79
CA SER A 366 -28.42 -2.97 17.79
C SER A 366 -28.71 -2.31 16.45
N ASP A 367 -29.99 -2.18 16.12
CA ASP A 367 -30.43 -1.34 15.01
C ASP A 367 -30.17 0.13 15.38
N ALA A 368 -29.46 0.86 14.50
CA ALA A 368 -29.11 2.25 14.71
C ALA A 368 -30.31 3.21 14.61
N GLN A 369 -31.38 2.81 13.93
CA GLN A 369 -32.60 3.62 13.76
C GLN A 369 -33.54 3.47 14.95
N THR A 370 -33.80 2.23 15.37
CA THR A 370 -34.80 1.94 16.42
C THR A 370 -34.19 1.81 17.81
N GLY A 371 -32.87 1.59 17.90
CA GLY A 371 -32.19 1.25 19.15
C GLY A 371 -32.47 -0.18 19.64
N GLN A 372 -33.22 -0.98 18.88
CA GLN A 372 -33.54 -2.35 19.25
C GLN A 372 -32.28 -3.21 19.31
N THR A 373 -32.06 -3.90 20.44
CA THR A 373 -31.03 -4.94 20.54
C THR A 373 -31.40 -6.12 19.65
N LEU A 374 -30.50 -6.48 18.74
CA LEU A 374 -30.69 -7.62 17.83
C LEU A 374 -29.99 -8.86 18.37
N HIS A 375 -28.72 -8.73 18.74
CA HIS A 375 -27.93 -9.84 19.26
C HIS A 375 -26.81 -9.39 20.18
N TYR A 376 -26.27 -10.34 20.93
CA TYR A 376 -24.97 -10.22 21.59
C TYR A 376 -23.96 -11.21 21.00
N PHE A 377 -22.67 -11.03 21.26
CA PHE A 377 -21.66 -12.07 21.08
C PHE A 377 -20.53 -11.87 22.09
N ILE A 378 -19.82 -12.96 22.39
CA ILE A 378 -18.67 -12.96 23.30
C ILE A 378 -17.40 -13.13 22.49
N THR A 379 -16.40 -12.31 22.77
CA THR A 379 -15.15 -12.34 22.00
C THR A 379 -14.27 -13.52 22.45
N PRO A 380 -13.81 -14.40 21.54
CA PRO A 380 -12.91 -15.50 21.88
C PRO A 380 -11.47 -15.03 22.09
N LYS A 381 -10.57 -15.94 22.49
CA LYS A 381 -9.13 -15.65 22.59
C LYS A 381 -8.46 -15.47 21.22
N ALA A 382 -8.91 -16.22 20.21
CA ALA A 382 -8.50 -16.01 18.82
C ALA A 382 -9.24 -14.80 18.23
N PRO A 383 -8.79 -14.24 17.09
CA PRO A 383 -9.57 -13.26 16.37
C PRO A 383 -10.96 -13.80 16.01
N GLY A 384 -12.00 -13.00 16.24
CA GLY A 384 -13.38 -13.36 15.93
C GLY A 384 -13.83 -12.74 14.61
N GLN A 385 -14.62 -13.47 13.82
CA GLN A 385 -15.23 -12.93 12.61
C GLN A 385 -16.74 -13.20 12.56
N LEU A 386 -17.47 -12.32 11.88
CA LEU A 386 -18.92 -12.45 11.74
C LEU A 386 -19.42 -11.79 10.46
N VAL A 387 -20.26 -12.49 9.71
CA VAL A 387 -20.99 -11.92 8.56
C VAL A 387 -22.49 -11.87 8.87
N LEU A 388 -23.01 -10.66 9.08
CA LEU A 388 -24.42 -10.43 9.41
C LEU A 388 -25.26 -10.46 8.12
N LYS A 389 -26.12 -11.48 7.95
CA LYS A 389 -26.94 -11.66 6.74
C LYS A 389 -28.45 -11.56 7.01
N ASN A 390 -28.92 -12.24 8.05
CA ASN A 390 -30.33 -12.35 8.41
C ASN A 390 -30.48 -12.24 9.93
N LEU A 391 -30.78 -11.04 10.44
CA LEU A 391 -30.88 -10.77 11.89
C LEU A 391 -32.29 -11.06 12.45
N ASN A 392 -33.20 -11.57 11.62
CA ASN A 392 -34.57 -11.94 12.02
C ASN A 392 -34.73 -13.43 12.37
N LYS A 393 -33.68 -14.24 12.29
CA LYS A 393 -33.74 -15.64 12.74
C LYS A 393 -33.37 -15.71 14.21
N ASN A 394 -34.40 -15.76 15.07
CA ASN A 394 -34.27 -16.24 16.43
C ASN A 394 -33.46 -17.55 16.42
N ALA A 395 -32.53 -17.68 17.36
CA ALA A 395 -31.68 -18.84 17.58
C ALA A 395 -32.51 -20.08 17.98
N GLN A 396 -33.25 -20.66 17.05
CA GLN A 396 -34.06 -21.88 17.25
C GLN A 396 -33.56 -23.12 16.48
N ASP A 397 -32.57 -23.00 15.58
CA ASP A 397 -32.06 -24.18 14.85
C ASP A 397 -30.84 -24.85 15.52
N GLY A 398 -30.81 -24.86 16.86
CA GLY A 398 -29.76 -25.48 17.68
C GLY A 398 -30.17 -26.76 18.41
N LYS A 399 -31.26 -27.42 18.00
CA LYS A 399 -31.63 -28.77 18.46
C LYS A 399 -32.19 -29.61 17.32
N LYS A 400 -31.33 -30.39 16.67
CA LYS A 400 -31.66 -31.73 16.19
C LYS A 400 -30.48 -32.65 16.45
#